data_AF-Q3IV88-F1
#
_entry.id   AF-Q3IV88-F1
#
_cell.length_a   1.000
_cell.length_b   1.000
_cell.length_c   1.000
_cell.angle_alpha   90.00
_cell.angle_beta   90.00
_cell.angle_gamma   90.00
#
_symmetry.space_group_name_H-M   'P 1'
#
loop_
_entity.id
_entity.type
_entity.pdbx_description
1 polymer ?
#
loop_
_entity_poly.entity_id
_entity_poly.type
_entity_poly.pdbx_seq_one_letter_code
_entity_poly.pdbx_strand_id
1 'polypeptide(L)'
;MFVPRLTLKWMGLAGSLVKGAAGLAAAGSLFLAAVEYADQGKAARAAETIRLIDRWEETTSGVLTAYRSLGQRLTLALAERTPALDGTRPPEELAALLVADVLQQEGAADEFERIVYFFTRLELCIEATLCDEHTAAIFFSDTVDTFMKNFRSAVLERRRSDPHFGSEIRKLQIRLNRSAAGQDAFDPDRPLP
;
A
#
# COMPACT_ATOMS: atom_id res chain seq x y z
N MET A 1 -74.46 9.91 -51.40
CA MET A 1 -74.26 10.27 -49.98
C MET A 1 -72.88 9.72 -49.57
N PHE A 2 -72.06 10.57 -48.96
CA PHE A 2 -70.59 10.54 -48.92
C PHE A 2 -70.01 9.37 -48.07
N VAL A 3 -68.99 8.68 -48.60
CA VAL A 3 -68.12 7.77 -47.83
C VAL A 3 -66.74 8.45 -47.72
N PRO A 4 -66.23 8.79 -46.52
CA PRO A 4 -64.88 9.33 -46.43
C PRO A 4 -63.85 8.20 -46.46
N ARG A 5 -63.03 8.20 -47.52
CA ARG A 5 -61.72 7.54 -47.59
C ARG A 5 -60.75 8.32 -46.70
N LEU A 6 -60.49 7.84 -45.48
CA LEU A 6 -59.32 8.24 -44.69
C LEU A 6 -58.17 7.29 -45.03
N THR A 7 -57.40 7.67 -46.04
CA THR A 7 -56.17 6.98 -46.42
C THR A 7 -55.11 7.15 -45.35
N LEU A 8 -54.79 6.02 -44.73
CA LEU A 8 -53.63 5.70 -43.92
C LEU A 8 -52.34 6.30 -44.52
N LYS A 9 -51.85 7.40 -43.94
CA LYS A 9 -50.58 8.05 -44.32
C LYS A 9 -49.68 8.18 -43.07
N TRP A 10 -49.43 7.06 -42.39
CA TRP A 10 -48.55 7.00 -41.19
C TRP A 10 -47.45 5.94 -41.26
N MET A 11 -47.32 5.20 -42.37
CA MET A 11 -46.24 4.23 -42.56
C MET A 11 -45.09 4.86 -43.37
N GLY A 12 -44.27 5.68 -42.72
CA GLY A 12 -43.08 6.25 -43.38
C GLY A 12 -42.02 6.83 -42.45
N LEU A 13 -42.35 7.17 -41.21
CA LEU A 13 -41.43 7.82 -40.27
C LEU A 13 -40.93 6.91 -39.13
N ALA A 14 -41.24 5.61 -39.16
CA ALA A 14 -40.80 4.68 -38.11
C ALA A 14 -39.43 4.01 -38.37
N GLY A 15 -38.88 4.10 -39.60
CA GLY A 15 -37.70 3.31 -40.00
C GLY A 15 -36.34 3.89 -39.63
N SER A 16 -36.21 5.21 -39.42
CA SER A 16 -34.90 5.86 -39.19
C SER A 16 -34.53 6.05 -37.72
N LEU A 17 -35.48 6.04 -36.80
CA LEU A 17 -35.19 6.22 -35.36
C LEU A 17 -34.68 4.94 -34.67
N VAL A 18 -34.99 3.76 -35.24
CA VAL A 18 -34.62 2.46 -34.66
C VAL A 18 -33.11 2.18 -34.77
N LYS A 19 -32.44 2.66 -35.83
CA LYS A 19 -30.99 2.43 -36.02
C LYS A 19 -30.12 3.29 -35.11
N GLY A 20 -30.58 4.49 -34.72
CA GLY A 20 -29.87 5.35 -33.76
C GLY A 20 -29.98 4.87 -32.31
N ALA A 21 -31.14 4.32 -31.92
CA ALA A 21 -31.38 3.82 -30.57
C ALA A 21 -30.54 2.56 -30.23
N ALA A 22 -30.35 1.65 -31.21
CA ALA A 22 -29.55 0.44 -31.01
C ALA A 22 -28.05 0.73 -30.78
N GLY A 23 -27.49 1.75 -31.45
CA GLY A 23 -26.09 2.14 -31.28
C GLY A 23 -25.81 2.76 -29.90
N LEU A 24 -26.74 3.56 -29.37
CA LEU A 24 -26.63 4.15 -28.03
C LEU A 24 -26.77 3.11 -26.92
N ALA A 25 -27.65 2.11 -27.08
CA ALA A 25 -27.78 1.02 -26.11
C ALA A 25 -26.52 0.14 -26.05
N ALA A 26 -25.91 -0.17 -27.20
CA ALA A 26 -24.66 -0.92 -27.25
C ALA A 26 -23.49 -0.15 -26.58
N ALA A 27 -23.34 1.14 -26.90
CA ALA A 27 -22.32 1.99 -26.27
C ALA A 27 -22.53 2.16 -24.75
N GLY A 28 -23.80 2.32 -24.32
CA GLY A 28 -24.14 2.39 -22.90
C GLY A 28 -23.81 1.10 -22.13
N SER A 29 -24.05 -0.07 -22.73
CA SER A 29 -23.71 -1.36 -22.12
C SER A 29 -22.20 -1.57 -21.96
N LEU A 30 -21.40 -1.12 -22.93
CA LEU A 30 -19.93 -1.17 -22.86
C LEU A 30 -19.38 -0.21 -21.81
N PHE A 31 -19.98 0.98 -21.67
CA PHE A 31 -19.60 1.94 -20.64
C PHE A 31 -19.90 1.43 -19.23
N LEU A 32 -21.11 0.88 -19.00
CA LEU A 32 -21.49 0.29 -17.72
C LEU A 32 -20.59 -0.91 -17.35
N ALA A 33 -20.29 -1.79 -18.31
CA ALA A 33 -19.37 -2.90 -18.10
C ALA A 33 -17.94 -2.41 -17.74
N ALA A 34 -17.48 -1.32 -18.35
CA ALA A 34 -16.17 -0.73 -18.01
C ALA A 34 -16.14 -0.14 -16.59
N VAL A 35 -17.23 0.50 -16.15
CA VAL A 35 -17.36 1.04 -14.78
C VAL A 35 -17.39 -0.11 -13.77
N GLU A 36 -18.18 -1.15 -14.02
CA GLU A 36 -18.27 -2.31 -13.14
C GLU A 36 -16.93 -3.06 -13.03
N TYR A 37 -16.22 -3.23 -14.15
CA TYR A 37 -14.87 -3.79 -14.16
C TYR A 37 -13.86 -2.94 -13.36
N ALA A 38 -13.95 -1.60 -13.48
CA ALA A 38 -13.09 -0.69 -12.73
C ALA A 38 -13.34 -0.78 -11.22
N ASP A 39 -14.61 -0.92 -10.79
CA ASP A 39 -14.96 -1.06 -9.38
C ASP A 39 -14.62 -2.46 -8.83
N GLN A 40 -14.80 -3.52 -9.62
CA GLN A 40 -14.30 -4.85 -9.27
C GLN A 40 -12.78 -4.86 -9.06
N GLY A 41 -12.03 -4.13 -9.90
CA GLY A 41 -10.58 -3.97 -9.75
C GLY A 41 -10.18 -3.23 -8.47
N LYS A 42 -10.97 -2.25 -8.00
CA LYS A 42 -10.73 -1.58 -6.70
C LYS A 42 -11.01 -2.53 -5.53
N ALA A 43 -12.14 -3.21 -5.54
CA ALA A 43 -12.52 -4.15 -4.49
C ALA A 43 -11.51 -5.30 -4.35
N ALA A 44 -11.06 -5.86 -5.48
CA ALA A 44 -10.05 -6.93 -5.50
C ALA A 44 -8.71 -6.47 -4.92
N ARG A 45 -8.26 -5.26 -5.25
CA ARG A 45 -7.04 -4.67 -4.71
C ARG A 45 -7.10 -4.43 -3.20
N ALA A 46 -8.23 -3.91 -2.73
CA ALA A 46 -8.46 -3.73 -1.30
C ALA A 46 -8.45 -5.08 -0.57
N ALA A 47 -9.11 -6.10 -1.12
CA ALA A 47 -9.13 -7.45 -0.55
C ALA A 47 -7.72 -8.07 -0.46
N GLU A 48 -6.89 -7.90 -1.49
CA GLU A 48 -5.50 -8.39 -1.45
C GLU A 48 -4.64 -7.62 -0.45
N THR A 49 -4.82 -6.30 -0.30
CA THR A 49 -4.16 -5.53 0.76
C THR A 49 -4.57 -6.02 2.15
N ILE A 50 -5.87 -6.25 2.38
CA ILE A 50 -6.38 -6.80 3.65
C ILE A 50 -5.77 -8.18 3.91
N ARG A 51 -5.63 -9.03 2.89
CA ARG A 51 -4.96 -10.33 3.03
C ARG A 51 -3.48 -10.20 3.45
N LEU A 52 -2.78 -9.15 3.01
CA LEU A 52 -1.41 -8.88 3.48
C LEU A 52 -1.39 -8.34 4.91
N ILE A 53 -2.39 -7.54 5.31
CA ILE A 53 -2.59 -7.09 6.68
C ILE A 53 -2.86 -8.29 7.60
N ASP A 54 -3.78 -9.17 7.22
CA ASP A 54 -4.08 -10.39 7.97
C ASP A 54 -2.82 -11.23 8.14
N ARG A 55 -2.02 -11.40 7.09
CA ARG A 55 -0.74 -12.11 7.18
C ARG A 55 0.26 -11.42 8.10
N TRP A 56 0.32 -10.09 8.08
CA TRP A 56 1.18 -9.34 8.98
C TRP A 56 0.80 -9.61 10.44
N GLU A 57 -0.49 -9.56 10.75
CA GLU A 57 -1.04 -9.78 12.09
C GLU A 57 -1.04 -11.25 12.53
N GLU A 58 -1.08 -12.17 11.57
CA GLU A 58 -1.11 -13.61 11.83
C GLU A 58 0.14 -14.05 12.59
N THR A 59 -0.08 -14.58 13.79
CA THR A 59 1.01 -15.04 14.67
C THR A 59 1.84 -16.16 14.03
N THR A 60 1.21 -16.98 13.15
CA THR A 60 1.87 -18.06 12.41
C THR A 60 2.93 -17.55 11.43
N SER A 61 2.67 -16.42 10.75
CA SER A 61 3.67 -15.82 9.84
C SER A 61 4.87 -15.30 10.62
N GLY A 62 4.64 -14.88 11.87
CA GLY A 62 5.64 -14.39 12.80
C GLY A 62 6.24 -13.03 12.41
N VAL A 63 5.69 -12.33 11.41
CA VAL A 63 6.27 -11.05 10.96
C VAL A 63 6.05 -9.95 12.00
N LEU A 64 4.82 -9.76 12.49
CA LEU A 64 4.55 -8.80 13.55
C LEU A 64 5.27 -9.17 14.86
N THR A 65 5.39 -10.47 15.15
CA THR A 65 6.17 -10.95 16.31
C THR A 65 7.64 -10.59 16.17
N ALA A 66 8.25 -10.82 14.99
CA ALA A 66 9.61 -10.42 14.68
C ALA A 66 9.80 -8.90 14.81
N TYR A 67 8.86 -8.11 14.28
CA TYR A 67 8.88 -6.65 14.36
C TYR A 67 8.87 -6.16 15.82
N ARG A 68 7.97 -6.70 16.64
CA ARG A 68 7.86 -6.38 18.07
C ARG A 68 9.10 -6.83 18.85
N SER A 69 9.61 -8.02 18.57
CA SER A 69 10.83 -8.58 19.18
C SER A 69 12.03 -7.65 18.94
N LEU A 70 12.29 -7.28 17.68
CA LEU A 70 13.38 -6.36 17.35
C LEU A 70 13.22 -4.98 18.00
N GLY A 71 12.01 -4.42 18.02
CA GLY A 71 11.74 -3.16 18.70
C GLY A 71 12.00 -3.22 20.20
N GLN A 72 11.64 -4.33 20.84
CA GLN A 72 11.92 -4.57 22.26
C GLN A 72 13.42 -4.71 22.52
N ARG A 73 14.15 -5.50 21.71
CA ARG A 73 15.60 -5.66 21.82
C ARG A 73 16.33 -4.33 21.66
N LEU A 74 15.91 -3.49 20.72
CA LEU A 74 16.48 -2.15 20.51
C LEU A 74 16.22 -1.24 21.71
N THR A 75 15.02 -1.30 22.29
CA THR A 75 14.65 -0.54 23.49
C THR A 75 15.50 -0.95 24.69
N LEU A 76 15.70 -2.27 24.89
CA LEU A 76 16.55 -2.80 25.95
C LEU A 76 18.02 -2.42 25.75
N ALA A 77 18.55 -2.58 24.53
CA ALA A 77 19.91 -2.19 24.20
C ALA A 77 20.15 -0.68 24.44
N LEU A 78 19.18 0.17 24.09
CA LEU A 78 19.24 1.60 24.38
C LEU A 78 19.23 1.86 25.88
N ALA A 79 18.35 1.22 26.65
CA ALA A 79 18.26 1.40 28.10
C ALA A 79 19.56 0.98 28.83
N GLU A 80 20.20 -0.11 28.39
CA GLU A 80 21.48 -0.58 28.93
C GLU A 80 22.63 0.38 28.61
N ARG A 81 22.61 1.02 27.44
CA ARG A 81 23.69 1.90 26.97
C ARG A 81 23.52 3.34 27.40
N THR A 82 22.30 3.80 27.67
CA THR A 82 21.99 5.18 28.08
C THR A 82 22.85 5.67 29.27
N PRO A 83 23.11 4.87 30.33
CA PRO A 83 24.00 5.28 31.42
C PRO A 83 25.47 5.49 31.01
N ALA A 84 25.89 4.93 29.87
CA ALA A 84 27.26 4.94 29.36
C ALA A 84 27.47 5.88 28.15
N LEU A 85 26.43 6.61 27.73
CA LEU A 85 26.56 7.59 26.64
C LEU A 85 27.25 8.84 27.16
N ASP A 86 28.53 8.99 26.83
CA ASP A 86 29.35 10.17 27.16
C ASP A 86 29.01 11.42 26.30
N GLY A 87 27.98 11.35 25.47
CA GLY A 87 27.55 12.44 24.58
C GLY A 87 28.55 12.76 23.46
N THR A 88 29.65 12.02 23.33
CA THR A 88 30.71 12.32 22.35
C THR A 88 30.40 11.80 20.95
N ARG A 89 29.53 10.78 20.84
CA ARG A 89 29.17 10.14 19.58
C ARG A 89 27.87 10.73 19.02
N PRO A 90 27.80 11.01 17.71
CA PRO A 90 26.57 11.52 17.11
C PRO A 90 25.45 10.46 17.18
N PRO A 91 24.17 10.87 17.34
CA PRO A 91 23.06 9.96 17.58
C PRO A 91 22.89 8.87 16.51
N GLU A 92 23.17 9.19 15.25
CA GLU A 92 23.07 8.26 14.12
C GLU A 92 24.11 7.14 14.16
N GLU A 93 25.32 7.43 14.64
CA GLU A 93 26.38 6.43 14.78
C GLU A 93 26.07 5.49 15.94
N LEU A 94 25.56 6.05 17.04
CA LEU A 94 25.07 5.25 18.17
C LEU A 94 23.94 4.31 17.74
N ALA A 95 22.95 4.82 16.99
CA ALA A 95 21.84 4.00 16.49
C ALA A 95 22.34 2.84 15.62
N ALA A 96 23.30 3.09 14.72
CA ALA A 96 23.88 2.05 13.89
C ALA A 96 24.60 0.96 14.70
N LEU A 97 25.34 1.34 15.75
CA LEU A 97 25.99 0.40 16.65
C LEU A 97 24.99 -0.44 17.45
N LEU A 98 23.95 0.20 18.00
CA LEU A 98 22.89 -0.51 18.73
C LEU A 98 22.18 -1.53 17.84
N VAL A 99 21.88 -1.16 16.61
CA VAL A 99 21.27 -2.09 15.64
C VAL A 99 22.20 -3.23 15.29
N ALA A 100 23.50 -2.96 15.08
CA ALA A 100 24.48 -4.02 14.81
C ALA A 100 24.56 -5.02 15.98
N ASP A 101 24.56 -4.52 17.23
CA ASP A 101 24.58 -5.36 18.43
C ASP A 101 23.28 -6.18 18.56
N VAL A 102 22.12 -5.56 18.32
CA VAL A 102 20.82 -6.26 18.34
C VAL A 102 20.78 -7.38 17.30
N LEU A 103 21.26 -7.14 16.08
CA LEU A 103 21.25 -8.13 15.00
C LEU A 103 22.21 -9.30 15.22
N GLN A 104 23.19 -9.17 16.13
CA GLN A 104 24.06 -10.28 16.55
C GLN A 104 23.39 -11.20 17.59
N GLN A 105 22.28 -10.78 18.20
CA GLN A 105 21.56 -11.63 19.14
C GLN A 105 20.88 -12.80 18.43
N GLU A 106 20.74 -13.92 19.13
CA GLU A 106 20.11 -15.12 18.59
C GLU A 106 18.70 -14.83 18.02
N GLY A 107 18.49 -15.27 16.78
CA GLY A 107 17.24 -15.10 16.02
C GLY A 107 16.98 -13.71 15.43
N ALA A 108 17.72 -12.67 15.83
CA ALA A 108 17.43 -11.29 15.42
C ALA A 108 17.67 -11.06 13.92
N ALA A 109 18.70 -11.69 13.34
CA ALA A 109 18.97 -11.61 11.90
C ALA A 109 17.82 -12.20 11.07
N ASP A 110 17.30 -13.37 11.47
CA ASP A 110 16.20 -14.03 10.77
C ASP A 110 14.88 -13.24 10.90
N GLU A 111 14.63 -12.67 12.09
CA GLU A 111 13.52 -11.75 12.34
C GLU A 111 13.60 -10.52 11.42
N PHE A 112 14.79 -9.93 11.30
CA PHE A 112 15.05 -8.78 10.45
C PHE A 112 14.83 -9.10 8.97
N GLU A 113 15.41 -10.19 8.47
CA GLU A 113 15.24 -10.61 7.07
C GLU A 113 13.77 -10.91 6.74
N ARG A 114 13.02 -11.50 7.69
CA ARG A 114 11.58 -11.76 7.54
C ARG A 114 10.77 -10.47 7.36
N ILE A 115 11.06 -9.43 8.13
CA ILE A 115 10.39 -8.12 8.02
C ILE A 115 10.75 -7.47 6.69
N VAL A 116 12.03 -7.48 6.31
CA VAL A 116 12.49 -6.94 5.02
C VAL A 116 11.75 -7.62 3.86
N TYR A 117 11.68 -8.96 3.88
CA TYR A 117 10.98 -9.73 2.86
C TYR A 117 9.49 -9.39 2.79
N PHE A 118 8.82 -9.21 3.94
CA PHE A 118 7.42 -8.80 3.97
C PHE A 118 7.21 -7.43 3.29
N PHE A 119 8.01 -6.43 3.63
CA PHE A 119 7.88 -5.10 3.02
C PHE A 119 8.25 -5.10 1.54
N THR A 120 9.25 -5.88 1.12
CA THR A 120 9.53 -6.07 -0.30
C THR A 120 8.33 -6.65 -1.03
N ARG A 121 7.65 -7.65 -0.47
CA ARG A 121 6.43 -8.22 -1.05
C ARG A 121 5.29 -7.21 -1.12
N LEU A 122 5.13 -6.38 -0.09
CA LEU A 122 4.11 -5.34 -0.07
C LEU A 122 4.34 -4.31 -1.19
N GLU A 123 5.58 -3.83 -1.38
CA GLU A 123 5.88 -2.90 -2.48
C GLU A 123 5.61 -3.53 -3.84
N LEU A 124 6.04 -4.77 -4.06
CA LEU A 124 5.79 -5.47 -5.32
C LEU A 124 4.29 -5.64 -5.60
N CYS A 125 3.48 -5.88 -4.55
CA CYS A 125 2.03 -5.96 -4.69
C CYS A 125 1.42 -4.63 -5.12
N ILE A 126 1.88 -3.52 -4.55
CA ILE A 126 1.40 -2.17 -4.90
C ILE A 126 1.90 -1.77 -6.29
N GLU A 127 3.18 -2.00 -6.61
CA GLU A 127 3.78 -1.70 -7.91
C GLU A 127 3.10 -2.46 -9.05
N ALA A 128 2.74 -3.73 -8.82
CA ALA A 128 1.98 -4.55 -9.77
C ALA A 128 0.49 -4.19 -9.83
N THR A 129 0.04 -3.15 -9.12
CA THR A 129 -1.38 -2.74 -8.99
C THR A 129 -2.29 -3.87 -8.49
N LEU A 130 -1.75 -4.80 -7.70
CA LEU A 130 -2.50 -5.90 -7.08
C LEU A 130 -3.02 -5.52 -5.70
N CYS A 131 -2.32 -4.63 -5.00
CA CYS A 131 -2.73 -4.08 -3.71
C CYS A 131 -3.25 -2.65 -3.88
N ASP A 132 -4.22 -2.28 -3.04
CA ASP A 132 -4.67 -0.91 -2.86
C ASP A 132 -3.62 -0.11 -2.07
N GLU A 133 -2.97 0.84 -2.74
CA GLU A 133 -1.91 1.68 -2.16
C GLU A 133 -2.41 2.52 -0.99
N HIS A 134 -3.65 3.00 -1.08
CA HIS A 134 -4.22 3.89 -0.07
C HIS A 134 -4.47 3.16 1.25
N THR A 135 -5.12 2.00 1.19
CA THR A 135 -5.35 1.12 2.34
C THR A 135 -4.03 0.68 2.96
N ALA A 136 -3.03 0.36 2.13
CA ALA A 136 -1.70 0.02 2.62
C ALA A 136 -1.01 1.20 3.32
N ALA A 137 -1.18 2.43 2.82
CA ALA A 137 -0.61 3.62 3.43
C ALA A 137 -1.17 3.86 4.83
N ILE A 138 -2.50 3.78 5.00
CA ILE A 138 -3.17 3.94 6.30
C ILE A 138 -2.62 2.97 7.34
N PHE A 139 -2.37 1.72 6.94
CA PHE A 139 -1.97 0.68 7.88
C PHE A 139 -0.45 0.62 8.12
N PHE A 140 0.35 0.76 7.06
CA PHE A 140 1.79 0.47 7.10
C PHE A 140 2.71 1.69 7.11
N SER A 141 2.23 2.92 6.87
CA SER A 141 3.12 4.11 6.77
C SER A 141 4.04 4.24 7.97
N ASP A 142 3.47 4.26 9.17
CA ASP A 142 4.19 4.50 10.42
C ASP A 142 5.11 3.32 10.77
N THR A 143 4.65 2.11 10.46
CA THR A 143 5.43 0.89 10.68
C THR A 143 6.66 0.85 9.78
N VAL A 144 6.51 1.13 8.48
CA VAL A 144 7.62 1.18 7.52
C VAL A 144 8.57 2.33 7.84
N ASP A 145 8.03 3.49 8.22
CA ASP A 145 8.83 4.66 8.56
C ASP A 145 9.66 4.42 9.82
N THR A 146 9.06 3.86 10.87
CA THR A 146 9.75 3.49 12.12
C THR A 146 10.80 2.41 11.85
N PHE A 147 10.48 1.40 11.05
CA PHE A 147 11.45 0.37 10.66
C PHE A 147 12.66 0.99 9.95
N MET A 148 12.43 1.83 8.95
CA MET A 148 13.51 2.46 8.18
C MET A 148 14.30 3.48 8.99
N LYS A 149 13.68 4.20 9.92
CA LYS A 149 14.40 5.09 10.85
C LYS A 149 15.44 4.33 11.67
N ASN A 150 15.09 3.14 12.16
CA ASN A 150 15.98 2.35 13.00
C ASN A 150 16.96 1.50 12.18
N PHE A 151 16.49 0.77 11.19
CA PHE A 151 17.27 -0.30 10.54
C PHE A 151 17.85 0.04 9.17
N ARG A 152 17.74 1.30 8.70
CA ARG A 152 18.28 1.69 7.38
C ARG A 152 19.77 1.38 7.21
N SER A 153 20.58 1.59 8.24
CA SER A 153 22.02 1.26 8.20
C SER A 153 22.25 -0.23 7.97
N ALA A 154 21.53 -1.10 8.68
CA ALA A 154 21.60 -2.55 8.51
C ALA A 154 21.15 -3.00 7.12
N VAL A 155 20.06 -2.43 6.58
CA VAL A 155 19.61 -2.69 5.20
C VAL A 155 20.71 -2.32 4.21
N LEU A 156 21.31 -1.13 4.35
CA LEU A 156 22.38 -0.66 3.45
C LEU A 156 23.66 -1.49 3.56
N GLU A 157 24.02 -1.95 4.76
CA GLU A 157 25.17 -2.82 4.96
C GLU A 157 24.96 -4.17 4.28
N ARG A 158 23.80 -4.80 4.49
CA ARG A 158 23.45 -6.08 3.84
C ARG A 158 23.46 -5.95 2.32
N ARG A 159 23.06 -4.80 1.78
CA ARG A 159 23.10 -4.50 0.34
C ARG A 159 24.47 -4.52 -0.29
N ARG A 160 25.54 -4.36 0.49
CA ARG A 160 26.91 -4.53 -0.03
C ARG A 160 27.19 -5.97 -0.42
N SER A 161 26.55 -6.93 0.27
CA SER A 161 26.64 -8.36 -0.05
C SER A 161 25.54 -8.86 -0.99
N ASP A 162 24.34 -8.28 -0.90
CA ASP A 162 23.20 -8.59 -1.77
C ASP A 162 22.57 -7.28 -2.30
N PRO A 163 22.95 -6.81 -3.49
CA PRO A 163 22.51 -5.51 -4.02
C PRO A 163 20.98 -5.29 -4.07
N HIS A 164 20.21 -6.37 -4.14
CA HIS A 164 18.75 -6.35 -4.21
C HIS A 164 18.06 -6.35 -2.84
N PHE A 165 18.78 -6.65 -1.76
CA PHE A 165 18.21 -6.72 -0.43
C PHE A 165 17.54 -5.40 -0.01
N GLY A 166 16.24 -5.43 0.28
CA GLY A 166 15.50 -4.26 0.77
C GLY A 166 15.49 -3.04 -0.16
N SER A 167 15.84 -3.16 -1.44
CA SER A 167 15.77 -2.04 -2.41
C SER A 167 14.38 -1.44 -2.51
N GLU A 168 13.36 -2.30 -2.36
CA GLU A 168 11.96 -1.95 -2.49
C GLU A 168 11.41 -1.23 -1.24
N ILE A 169 12.00 -1.43 -0.07
CA ILE A 169 11.48 -0.85 1.18
C ILE A 169 11.59 0.68 1.17
N ARG A 170 12.67 1.21 0.57
CA ARG A 170 12.80 2.67 0.43
C ARG A 170 11.75 3.23 -0.55
N LYS A 171 11.43 2.51 -1.62
CA LYS A 171 10.37 2.93 -2.55
C LYS A 171 9.02 2.91 -1.83
N LEU A 172 8.75 1.83 -1.09
CA LEU A 172 7.57 1.67 -0.25
C LEU A 172 7.41 2.85 0.72
N GLN A 173 8.43 3.17 1.50
CA GLN A 173 8.39 4.28 2.47
C GLN A 173 8.00 5.60 1.79
N ILE A 174 8.64 5.94 0.67
CA ILE A 174 8.34 7.17 -0.07
C ILE A 174 6.90 7.16 -0.60
N ARG A 175 6.46 6.02 -1.12
CA ARG A 175 5.12 5.82 -1.68
C ARG A 175 4.04 5.97 -0.62
N LEU A 176 4.14 5.21 0.47
CA LEU A 176 3.16 5.24 1.56
C LEU A 176 3.09 6.62 2.21
N ASN A 177 4.22 7.28 2.45
CA ASN A 177 4.25 8.62 3.04
C ASN A 177 3.59 9.67 2.13
N ARG A 178 3.77 9.56 0.82
CA ARG A 178 3.09 10.45 -0.14
C ARG A 178 1.57 10.22 -0.13
N SER A 179 1.16 8.96 -0.12
CA SER A 179 -0.25 8.59 -0.12
C SER A 179 -0.95 8.95 1.19
N ALA A 180 -0.26 8.85 2.33
CA ALA A 180 -0.73 9.33 3.63
C ALA A 180 -0.84 10.87 3.67
N ALA A 181 0.19 11.60 3.22
CA ALA A 181 0.16 13.07 3.21
C ALA A 181 -0.94 13.65 2.27
N GLY A 182 -1.31 12.92 1.23
CA GLY A 182 -2.46 13.27 0.37
C GLY A 182 -3.80 13.24 1.10
N GLN A 183 -3.91 12.52 2.23
CA GLN A 183 -5.12 12.45 3.06
C GLN A 183 -5.27 13.67 3.95
N ASP A 184 -4.18 14.19 4.52
CA ASP A 184 -4.19 15.42 5.35
C ASP A 184 -4.62 16.68 4.59
N ALA A 185 -4.64 16.60 3.25
CA ALA A 185 -5.16 17.66 2.38
C ALA A 185 -6.70 17.61 2.25
N PHE A 186 -7.33 16.46 2.51
CA PHE A 186 -8.77 16.25 2.54
C PHE A 186 -9.20 15.99 3.99
N ASP A 187 -9.00 16.98 4.85
CA ASP A 187 -9.60 16.99 6.19
C ASP A 187 -10.90 17.81 6.13
N PRO A 188 -12.09 17.16 6.15
CA PRO A 188 -13.36 17.86 6.12
C PRO A 188 -13.63 18.68 7.39
N ASP A 189 -12.87 18.45 8.46
CA ASP A 189 -12.97 19.15 9.74
C ASP A 189 -11.91 20.25 9.92
N ARG A 190 -11.00 20.43 8.94
CA ARG A 190 -10.03 21.54 8.96
C ARG A 190 -10.77 22.86 8.71
N PRO A 191 -10.78 23.82 9.66
CA PRO A 191 -11.38 25.13 9.43
C PRO A 191 -10.64 25.84 8.29
N LEU A 192 -11.38 26.37 7.32
CA LEU A 192 -10.84 27.20 6.24
C LEU A 192 -10.23 28.48 6.82
N PRO A 193 -9.10 28.97 6.27
CA PRO A 193 -8.48 30.21 6.70
C PRO A 193 -9.36 31.45 6.45
#